data_AF-A0A4Q6AZQ8-F1
#
_entry.id   AF-A0A4Q6AZQ8-F1
#
_cell.length_a   1.000
_cell.length_b   1.000
_cell.length_c   1.000
_cell.angle_alpha   90.00
_cell.angle_beta   90.00
_cell.angle_gamma   90.00
#
_symmetry.space_group_name_H-M   'P 1'
#
loop_
_entity.id
_entity.type
_entity.pdbx_description
1 polymer ?
#
loop_
_entity_poly.entity_id
_entity_poly.type
_entity_poly.pdbx_seq_one_letter_code
_entity_poly.pdbx_strand_id
1 'polypeptide(L)'
;MLKNITRYWLLATAALLVLVSSCTKDFPENVESPDEVILKSIRIVNAGANGNGVVQGVIDENRKTITFPRLDTLTDFSKIKFEGEMSNGAAFDQATYAFAFADGEAAKTQVVKIVNNKRFREYLVTLRLLIPVYGADWGKAEISDYTNNELGNPRYEPFVSLNTRGTGFDGEHVLIVTRHAMGSHLLNVNALRQNNATPIPLNLTGVSGGTFAVNVGAQVKGHTYIANLSSNASTNPIKVYHWTDPSAAPQLIGNIDVSGIAGAGARHGDNLSVNLDDNGNGYMYFGDNA
;
A
#
# COMPACT_ATOMS: atom_id res chain seq x y z
N MET A 1 -86.14 -29.59 -22.24
CA MET A 1 -84.89 -28.94 -21.76
C MET A 1 -83.59 -29.54 -22.32
N LEU A 2 -83.56 -30.76 -22.88
CA LEU A 2 -82.29 -31.38 -23.33
C LEU A 2 -81.76 -30.97 -24.73
N LYS A 3 -82.54 -30.30 -25.58
CA LYS A 3 -82.15 -30.05 -27.00
C LYS A 3 -81.31 -28.79 -27.22
N ASN A 4 -81.30 -27.86 -26.26
CA ASN A 4 -80.52 -26.61 -26.35
C ASN A 4 -79.12 -26.74 -25.73
N ILE A 5 -78.92 -27.67 -24.79
CA ILE A 5 -77.63 -27.84 -24.09
C ILE A 5 -76.53 -28.32 -25.04
N THR A 6 -76.86 -29.18 -26.01
CA THR A 6 -75.90 -29.71 -27.00
C THR A 6 -75.40 -28.68 -28.02
N ARG A 7 -76.23 -27.68 -28.37
CA ARG A 7 -75.82 -26.60 -29.29
C ARG A 7 -74.91 -25.56 -28.62
N TYR A 8 -75.14 -25.27 -27.34
CA TYR A 8 -74.25 -24.37 -26.59
C TYR A 8 -72.91 -25.04 -26.23
N TRP A 9 -72.89 -26.35 -26.01
CA TRP A 9 -71.62 -27.08 -25.80
C TRP A 9 -70.75 -27.15 -27.06
N LEU A 10 -71.33 -27.26 -28.26
CA LEU A 10 -70.58 -27.21 -29.53
C LEU A 10 -70.04 -25.81 -29.84
N LEU A 11 -70.80 -24.75 -29.54
CA LEU A 11 -70.34 -23.36 -29.69
C LEU A 11 -69.29 -22.98 -28.64
N ALA A 12 -69.42 -23.48 -27.41
CA ALA A 12 -68.43 -23.28 -26.35
C ALA A 12 -67.11 -24.00 -26.63
N THR A 13 -67.15 -25.21 -27.21
CA THR A 13 -65.94 -25.94 -27.64
C THR A 13 -65.28 -25.32 -28.87
N ALA A 14 -66.06 -24.83 -29.83
CA ALA A 14 -65.52 -24.08 -30.98
C ALA A 14 -64.89 -22.73 -30.57
N ALA A 15 -65.48 -22.02 -29.60
CA ALA A 15 -64.90 -20.79 -29.05
C ALA A 15 -63.65 -21.04 -28.19
N LEU A 16 -63.58 -22.18 -27.49
CA LEU A 16 -62.39 -22.59 -26.74
C LEU A 16 -61.22 -22.97 -27.67
N LEU A 17 -61.51 -23.59 -28.82
CA LEU A 17 -60.48 -23.97 -29.82
C LEU A 17 -59.86 -22.77 -30.55
N VAL A 18 -60.58 -21.65 -30.66
CA VAL A 18 -60.03 -20.40 -31.23
C VAL A 18 -59.13 -19.67 -30.22
N LEU A 19 -59.34 -19.84 -28.91
CA LEU A 19 -58.51 -19.22 -27.85
C LEU A 19 -57.14 -19.90 -27.65
N VAL A 20 -56.95 -21.13 -28.14
CA VAL A 20 -55.65 -21.83 -28.09
C VAL A 20 -54.83 -21.72 -29.36
N SER A 21 -55.35 -21.07 -30.40
CA SER A 21 -54.56 -20.64 -31.56
C SER A 21 -53.91 -19.28 -31.30
N SER A 22 -53.33 -19.11 -30.12
CA SER A 22 -52.32 -18.08 -29.89
C SER A 22 -51.16 -18.42 -30.80
N CYS A 23 -50.93 -17.63 -31.85
CA CYS A 23 -49.70 -17.68 -32.62
C CYS A 23 -48.53 -17.79 -31.64
N THR A 24 -47.86 -18.94 -31.61
CA THR A 24 -46.49 -19.00 -31.10
C THR A 24 -45.73 -18.08 -32.03
N LYS A 25 -45.54 -16.83 -31.59
CA LYS A 25 -44.53 -15.98 -32.21
C LYS A 25 -43.23 -16.65 -31.82
N ASP A 26 -42.80 -17.60 -32.65
CA ASP A 26 -41.42 -18.03 -32.68
C ASP A 26 -40.64 -16.72 -32.84
N PHE A 27 -39.98 -16.31 -31.76
CA PHE A 27 -39.03 -15.23 -31.86
C PHE A 27 -38.08 -15.62 -32.98
N PRO A 28 -37.75 -14.71 -33.91
CA PRO A 28 -36.85 -15.06 -35.01
C PRO A 28 -35.60 -15.68 -34.41
N GLU A 29 -35.42 -16.98 -34.67
CA GLU A 29 -34.21 -17.68 -34.31
C GLU A 29 -33.06 -17.01 -35.07
N ASN A 30 -31.90 -16.94 -34.43
CA ASN A 30 -30.75 -16.29 -35.02
C ASN A 30 -30.33 -17.12 -36.25
N VAL A 31 -30.71 -16.68 -37.44
CA VAL A 31 -30.33 -17.35 -38.69
C VAL A 31 -28.80 -17.27 -38.78
N GLU A 32 -28.13 -18.42 -38.77
CA GLU A 32 -26.69 -18.49 -38.95
C GLU A 32 -26.32 -17.76 -40.24
N SER A 33 -25.60 -16.66 -40.09
CA SER A 33 -25.16 -15.85 -41.21
C SER A 33 -23.72 -16.22 -41.52
N PRO A 34 -23.38 -16.52 -42.79
CA PRO A 34 -21.99 -16.72 -43.18
C PRO A 34 -21.13 -15.46 -42.98
N ASP A 35 -21.78 -14.30 -42.84
CA ASP A 35 -21.15 -12.99 -42.65
C ASP A 35 -21.05 -12.60 -41.16
N GLU A 36 -21.06 -13.57 -40.25
CA GLU A 36 -20.94 -13.28 -38.82
C GLU A 36 -19.62 -12.55 -38.51
N VAL A 37 -19.69 -11.59 -37.58
CA VAL A 37 -18.52 -10.83 -37.10
C VAL A 37 -18.46 -10.97 -35.59
N ILE A 38 -17.87 -12.04 -35.09
CA ILE A 38 -17.55 -12.23 -33.66
C ILE A 38 -16.04 -12.33 -33.50
N LEU A 39 -15.49 -11.56 -32.57
CA LEU A 39 -14.11 -11.69 -32.11
C LEU A 39 -14.09 -12.62 -30.88
N LYS A 40 -13.42 -13.76 -31.00
CA LYS A 40 -13.31 -14.76 -29.93
C LYS A 40 -12.11 -14.48 -29.02
N SER A 41 -10.99 -14.06 -29.61
CA SER A 41 -9.78 -13.70 -28.88
C SER A 41 -9.01 -12.61 -29.62
N ILE A 42 -8.17 -11.87 -28.91
CA ILE A 42 -7.32 -10.83 -29.49
C ILE A 42 -6.03 -10.68 -28.71
N ARG A 43 -4.92 -10.43 -29.41
CA ARG A 43 -3.61 -10.15 -28.85
C ARG A 43 -2.91 -9.07 -29.65
N ILE A 44 -2.07 -8.28 -28.99
CA ILE A 44 -1.05 -7.45 -29.64
C ILE A 44 0.15 -8.34 -29.92
N VAL A 45 0.81 -8.20 -31.06
CA VAL A 45 1.98 -9.05 -31.44
C VAL A 45 3.29 -8.28 -31.62
N ASN A 46 3.27 -6.97 -31.40
CA ASN A 46 4.41 -6.09 -31.55
C ASN A 46 4.59 -5.10 -30.39
N ALA A 47 4.29 -5.54 -29.16
CA ALA A 47 4.51 -4.74 -27.96
C ALA A 47 6.01 -4.67 -27.59
N GLY A 48 6.36 -3.68 -26.77
CA GLY A 48 7.71 -3.51 -26.21
C GLY A 48 8.71 -2.86 -27.16
N ALA A 49 9.88 -2.51 -26.63
CA ALA A 49 10.94 -1.80 -27.35
C ALA A 49 11.39 -2.49 -28.65
N ASN A 50 11.40 -3.83 -28.66
CA ASN A 50 11.83 -4.62 -29.81
C ASN A 50 10.71 -4.93 -30.81
N GLY A 51 9.47 -4.54 -30.51
CA GLY A 51 8.32 -4.75 -31.39
C GLY A 51 7.97 -6.23 -31.64
N ASN A 52 8.28 -7.12 -30.69
CA ASN A 52 8.02 -8.57 -30.80
C ASN A 52 7.24 -9.14 -29.60
N GLY A 53 6.84 -8.30 -28.65
CA GLY A 53 6.09 -8.70 -27.47
C GLY A 53 4.65 -9.07 -27.83
N VAL A 54 4.20 -10.21 -27.32
CA VAL A 54 2.81 -10.67 -27.46
C VAL A 54 2.04 -10.39 -26.17
N VAL A 55 0.94 -9.66 -26.26
CA VAL A 55 0.12 -9.28 -25.10
C VAL A 55 -1.34 -9.65 -25.34
N GLN A 56 -1.87 -10.53 -24.51
CA GLN A 56 -3.25 -11.00 -24.60
C GLN A 56 -4.23 -9.92 -24.14
N GLY A 57 -5.28 -9.70 -24.93
CA GLY A 57 -6.39 -8.81 -24.59
C GLY A 57 -7.55 -9.56 -23.96
N VAL A 58 -8.34 -8.82 -23.17
CA VAL A 58 -9.59 -9.27 -22.56
C VAL A 58 -10.75 -8.56 -23.26
N ILE A 59 -11.67 -9.34 -23.81
CA ILE A 59 -12.85 -8.85 -24.54
C ILE A 59 -14.05 -8.88 -23.61
N ASP A 60 -14.73 -7.75 -23.48
CA ASP A 60 -16.08 -7.68 -22.93
C ASP A 60 -17.07 -7.57 -24.09
N GLU A 61 -17.68 -8.70 -24.45
CA GLU A 61 -18.57 -8.78 -25.59
C GLU A 61 -19.87 -8.01 -25.33
N ASN A 62 -20.33 -7.85 -24.09
CA ASN A 62 -21.56 -7.11 -23.81
C ASN A 62 -21.35 -5.60 -23.96
N ARG A 63 -20.20 -5.11 -23.49
CA ARG A 63 -19.84 -3.68 -23.56
C ARG A 63 -19.13 -3.30 -24.86
N LYS A 64 -18.75 -4.28 -25.68
CA LYS A 64 -17.93 -4.10 -26.88
C LYS A 64 -16.62 -3.37 -26.57
N THR A 65 -15.99 -3.73 -25.46
CA THR A 65 -14.70 -3.13 -25.03
C THR A 65 -13.60 -4.17 -25.00
N ILE A 66 -12.37 -3.75 -25.27
CA ILE A 66 -11.18 -4.60 -25.16
C ILE A 66 -10.14 -3.88 -24.31
N THR A 67 -9.55 -4.60 -23.36
CA THR A 67 -8.47 -4.06 -22.52
C THR A 67 -7.26 -4.98 -22.53
N PHE A 68 -6.08 -4.39 -22.31
CA PHE A 68 -4.83 -5.11 -22.22
C PHE A 68 -4.15 -4.83 -20.86
N PRO A 69 -3.24 -5.71 -20.41
CA PRO A 69 -2.21 -5.36 -19.45
C PRO A 69 -1.52 -4.05 -19.83
N ARG A 70 -0.95 -3.36 -18.84
CA ARG A 70 -0.17 -2.14 -19.11
C ARG A 70 1.01 -2.48 -20.01
N LEU A 71 1.21 -1.68 -21.04
CA LEU A 71 2.23 -1.87 -22.07
C LEU A 71 3.46 -1.04 -21.74
N ASP A 72 4.63 -1.58 -22.09
CA ASP A 72 5.89 -0.85 -22.00
C ASP A 72 5.79 0.47 -22.77
N THR A 73 6.22 1.56 -22.15
CA THR A 73 6.28 2.90 -22.75
C THR A 73 7.14 2.98 -24.02
N LEU A 74 8.04 2.01 -24.24
CA LEU A 74 8.86 1.90 -25.45
C LEU A 74 8.16 1.17 -26.61
N THR A 75 6.91 0.74 -26.44
CA THR A 75 6.11 0.16 -27.55
C THR A 75 5.86 1.20 -28.63
N ASP A 76 5.97 0.82 -29.92
CA ASP A 76 5.53 1.69 -31.02
C ASP A 76 4.00 1.74 -31.10
N PHE A 77 3.41 2.68 -30.37
CA PHE A 77 1.96 2.90 -30.35
C PHE A 77 1.40 3.47 -31.66
N SER A 78 2.24 3.88 -32.62
CA SER A 78 1.77 4.37 -33.92
C SER A 78 1.34 3.24 -34.87
N LYS A 79 1.76 1.99 -34.59
CA LYS A 79 1.57 0.83 -35.48
C LYS A 79 1.22 -0.44 -34.71
N ILE A 80 0.28 -0.37 -33.76
CA ILE A 80 -0.14 -1.55 -33.00
C ILE A 80 -0.76 -2.59 -33.94
N LYS A 81 -0.24 -3.81 -33.92
CA LYS A 81 -0.72 -4.93 -34.72
C LYS A 81 -1.50 -5.89 -33.84
N PHE A 82 -2.76 -6.13 -34.21
CA PHE A 82 -3.59 -7.13 -33.57
C PHE A 82 -3.62 -8.43 -34.37
N GLU A 83 -3.69 -9.54 -33.64
CA GLU A 83 -4.08 -10.85 -34.14
C GLU A 83 -5.21 -11.38 -33.27
N GLY A 84 -6.12 -12.16 -33.83
CA GLY A 84 -7.25 -12.68 -33.09
C GLY A 84 -7.95 -13.82 -33.79
N GLU A 85 -8.62 -14.67 -33.02
CA GLU A 85 -9.54 -15.65 -33.55
C GLU A 85 -10.91 -15.02 -33.73
N MET A 86 -11.53 -15.20 -34.89
CA MET A 86 -12.81 -14.58 -35.23
C MET A 86 -13.69 -15.51 -36.06
N SER A 87 -14.93 -15.10 -36.32
CA SER A 87 -15.84 -15.79 -37.25
C SER A 87 -15.19 -15.96 -38.64
N ASN A 88 -15.58 -17.01 -39.37
CA ASN A 88 -14.97 -17.33 -40.66
C ASN A 88 -15.17 -16.18 -41.67
N GLY A 89 -14.11 -15.78 -42.37
CA GLY A 89 -14.12 -14.67 -43.32
C GLY A 89 -14.03 -13.28 -42.68
N ALA A 90 -14.13 -13.16 -41.36
CA ALA A 90 -13.93 -11.90 -40.67
C ALA A 90 -12.44 -11.51 -40.63
N ALA A 91 -12.16 -10.21 -40.70
CA ALA A 91 -10.82 -9.64 -40.57
C ALA A 91 -10.87 -8.25 -39.93
N PHE A 92 -9.76 -7.83 -39.33
CA PHE A 92 -9.57 -6.42 -38.95
C PHE A 92 -9.65 -5.51 -40.18
N ASP A 93 -10.26 -4.34 -40.04
CA ASP A 93 -10.38 -3.38 -41.14
C ASP A 93 -9.04 -2.74 -41.53
N GLN A 94 -8.06 -2.78 -40.63
CA GLN A 94 -6.72 -2.23 -40.81
C GLN A 94 -5.65 -3.23 -40.38
N ALA A 95 -4.48 -3.17 -41.03
CA ALA A 95 -3.34 -4.01 -40.65
C ALA A 95 -2.69 -3.58 -39.34
N THR A 96 -2.74 -2.28 -39.03
CA THR A 96 -2.19 -1.67 -37.81
C THR A 96 -3.04 -0.49 -37.37
N TYR A 97 -3.05 -0.19 -36.07
CA TYR A 97 -3.81 0.90 -35.46
C TYR A 97 -2.89 1.84 -34.69
N ALA A 98 -3.18 3.14 -34.75
CA ALA A 98 -2.38 4.18 -34.08
C ALA A 98 -3.07 4.68 -32.81
N PHE A 99 -2.42 4.47 -31.66
CA PHE A 99 -2.82 4.99 -30.36
C PHE A 99 -1.93 6.17 -29.98
N ALA A 100 -2.33 7.37 -30.35
CA ALA A 100 -1.57 8.59 -30.04
C ALA A 100 -1.80 9.03 -28.58
N PHE A 101 -0.80 8.80 -27.71
CA PHE A 101 -0.79 9.34 -26.35
C PHE A 101 -0.28 10.77 -26.36
N ALA A 102 -1.02 11.69 -25.73
CA ALA A 102 -0.53 13.03 -25.43
C ALA A 102 0.32 13.03 -24.14
N ASP A 103 1.09 14.09 -23.92
CA ASP A 103 1.86 14.26 -22.69
C ASP A 103 0.94 14.18 -21.45
N GLY A 104 1.30 13.32 -20.51
CA GLY A 104 0.51 13.05 -19.30
C GLY A 104 -0.65 12.06 -19.48
N GLU A 105 -0.95 11.59 -20.70
CA GLU A 105 -1.94 10.53 -20.90
C GLU A 105 -1.35 9.16 -20.54
N ALA A 106 -1.99 8.47 -19.59
CA ALA A 106 -1.63 7.10 -19.19
C ALA A 106 -2.46 6.02 -19.89
N ALA A 107 -3.53 6.41 -20.59
CA ALA A 107 -4.47 5.52 -21.24
C ALA A 107 -5.03 6.15 -22.51
N LYS A 108 -5.22 5.35 -23.56
CA LYS A 108 -5.84 5.78 -24.80
C LYS A 108 -6.86 4.75 -25.27
N THR A 109 -8.02 5.23 -25.69
CA THR A 109 -9.09 4.40 -26.27
C THR A 109 -9.29 4.74 -27.74
N GLN A 110 -9.41 3.71 -28.58
CA GLN A 110 -9.68 3.83 -30.01
C GLN A 110 -10.67 2.76 -30.47
N VAL A 111 -11.44 3.05 -31.52
CA VAL A 111 -12.31 2.07 -32.17
C VAL A 111 -11.47 1.15 -33.06
N VAL A 112 -11.57 -0.15 -32.84
CA VAL A 112 -11.06 -1.20 -33.73
C VAL A 112 -12.25 -1.89 -34.38
N LYS A 113 -12.22 -2.00 -35.71
CA LYS A 113 -13.33 -2.55 -36.49
C LYS A 113 -12.94 -3.88 -37.10
N ILE A 114 -13.90 -4.80 -37.06
CA ILE A 114 -13.82 -6.10 -37.73
C ILE A 114 -14.92 -6.12 -38.78
N VAL A 115 -14.58 -6.58 -39.97
CA VAL A 115 -15.48 -6.61 -41.12
C VAL A 115 -15.60 -8.03 -41.65
N ASN A 116 -16.79 -8.41 -42.10
CA ASN A 116 -17.05 -9.62 -42.86
C ASN A 116 -18.14 -9.30 -43.90
N ASN A 117 -17.75 -9.21 -45.18
CA ASN A 117 -18.62 -8.78 -46.27
C ASN A 117 -19.38 -7.46 -45.96
N LYS A 118 -20.70 -7.55 -45.75
CA LYS A 118 -21.57 -6.38 -45.48
C LYS A 118 -21.77 -6.09 -43.99
N ARG A 119 -21.25 -6.95 -43.11
CA ARG A 119 -21.38 -6.81 -41.66
C ARG A 119 -20.08 -6.33 -41.05
N PHE A 120 -20.19 -5.61 -39.94
CA PHE A 120 -19.05 -5.19 -39.16
C PHE A 120 -19.39 -5.19 -37.67
N ARG A 121 -18.35 -5.21 -36.84
CA ARG A 121 -18.44 -5.00 -35.39
C ARG A 121 -17.30 -4.09 -34.97
N GLU A 122 -17.62 -3.12 -34.13
CA GLU A 122 -16.67 -2.16 -33.58
C GLU A 122 -16.46 -2.44 -32.10
N TYR A 123 -15.21 -2.35 -31.66
CA TYR A 123 -14.81 -2.48 -30.26
C TYR A 123 -14.06 -1.24 -29.82
N LEU A 124 -14.36 -0.75 -28.61
CA LEU A 124 -13.57 0.27 -27.93
C LEU A 124 -12.37 -0.38 -27.25
N VAL A 125 -11.20 -0.24 -27.87
CA VAL A 125 -9.95 -0.82 -27.38
C VAL A 125 -9.20 0.19 -26.55
N THR A 126 -8.85 -0.17 -25.31
CA THR A 126 -8.10 0.71 -24.40
C THR A 126 -6.71 0.16 -24.12
N LEU A 127 -5.69 0.92 -24.48
CA LEU A 127 -4.29 0.66 -24.14
C LEU A 127 -3.88 1.55 -22.97
N ARG A 128 -3.03 1.02 -22.08
CA ARG A 128 -2.52 1.74 -20.90
C ARG A 128 -1.02 1.63 -20.84
N LEU A 129 -0.36 2.70 -20.44
CA LEU A 129 1.08 2.72 -20.22
C LEU A 129 1.43 2.07 -18.89
N LEU A 130 2.55 1.34 -18.88
CA LEU A 130 3.20 0.84 -17.68
C LEU A 130 4.05 1.96 -17.10
N ILE A 131 3.44 2.73 -16.18
CA ILE A 131 4.09 3.85 -15.52
C ILE A 131 4.84 3.32 -14.29
N PRO A 132 6.16 3.55 -14.17
CA PRO A 132 6.91 3.24 -12.96
C PRO A 132 6.35 3.98 -11.76
N VAL A 133 6.26 3.29 -10.61
CA VAL A 133 5.87 3.88 -9.32
C VAL A 133 7.08 3.85 -8.40
N TYR A 134 7.24 4.89 -7.58
CA TYR A 134 8.40 5.07 -6.71
C TYR A 134 7.97 5.40 -5.28
N GLY A 135 8.81 5.04 -4.31
CA GLY A 135 8.58 5.32 -2.89
C GLY A 135 7.80 4.22 -2.16
N ALA A 136 7.33 4.56 -0.95
CA ALA A 136 6.57 3.64 -0.11
C ALA A 136 5.10 3.53 -0.53
N ASP A 137 4.53 2.33 -0.41
CA ASP A 137 3.12 2.07 -0.62
C ASP A 137 2.36 2.23 0.70
N TRP A 138 1.88 3.44 0.97
CA TRP A 138 1.12 3.77 2.20
C TRP A 138 -0.22 3.02 2.29
N GLY A 139 -0.71 2.44 1.18
CA GLY A 139 -1.91 1.60 1.18
C GLY A 139 -1.69 0.20 1.77
N LYS A 140 -0.45 -0.17 2.07
CA LYS A 140 -0.05 -1.47 2.63
C LYS A 140 0.74 -1.32 3.93
N ALA A 141 0.43 -0.30 4.72
CA ALA A 141 1.09 -0.09 6.00
C ALA A 141 0.81 -1.26 6.96
N GLU A 142 1.86 -1.76 7.60
CA GLU A 142 1.76 -2.67 8.74
C GLU A 142 1.97 -1.87 10.03
N ILE A 143 1.02 -1.95 10.97
CA ILE A 143 1.00 -1.12 12.18
C ILE A 143 1.11 -2.02 13.40
N SER A 144 2.13 -1.77 14.23
CA SER A 144 2.24 -2.32 15.58
C SER A 144 2.01 -1.19 16.59
N ASP A 145 0.77 -1.08 17.06
CA ASP A 145 0.34 0.04 17.90
C ASP A 145 0.39 -0.33 19.39
N TYR A 146 1.09 0.50 20.17
CA TYR A 146 1.21 0.44 21.62
C TYR A 146 0.89 1.80 22.28
N THR A 147 0.11 2.62 21.58
CA THR A 147 -0.40 3.90 22.06
C THR A 147 -1.78 3.73 22.70
N ASN A 148 -2.41 4.83 23.12
CA ASN A 148 -3.76 4.78 23.67
C ASN A 148 -4.79 4.82 22.53
N ASN A 149 -5.23 3.65 22.05
CA ASN A 149 -6.26 3.57 21.02
C ASN A 149 -7.31 2.48 21.33
N GLU A 150 -8.47 2.52 20.66
CA GLU A 150 -9.59 1.60 20.91
C GLU A 150 -9.47 0.25 20.20
N LEU A 151 -8.57 0.12 19.21
CA LEU A 151 -8.47 -1.04 18.31
C LEU A 151 -7.08 -1.71 18.28
N GLY A 152 -6.10 -1.20 19.02
CA GLY A 152 -4.72 -1.69 19.08
C GLY A 152 -4.37 -2.32 20.43
N ASN A 153 -3.07 -2.56 20.66
CA ASN A 153 -2.63 -3.07 21.95
C ASN A 153 -2.84 -2.01 23.04
N PRO A 154 -2.97 -2.42 24.31
CA PRO A 154 -2.94 -1.48 25.41
C PRO A 154 -1.71 -0.58 25.33
N ARG A 155 -1.91 0.70 25.69
CA ARG A 155 -0.82 1.65 25.84
C ARG A 155 0.33 1.01 26.62
N TYR A 156 1.55 1.11 26.09
CA TYR A 156 2.71 0.53 26.75
C TYR A 156 2.89 1.11 28.16
N GLU A 157 2.96 0.23 29.16
CA GLU A 157 2.75 0.56 30.57
C GLU A 157 3.64 1.70 31.12
N PRO A 158 4.94 1.84 30.77
CA PRO A 158 5.75 2.97 31.24
C PRO A 158 5.23 4.34 30.76
N PHE A 159 4.47 4.42 29.66
CA PHE A 159 3.96 5.67 29.09
C PHE A 159 2.63 6.14 29.71
N VAL A 160 2.25 5.62 30.88
CA VAL A 160 1.06 6.08 31.63
C VAL A 160 1.30 7.38 32.42
N SER A 161 2.55 7.82 32.55
CA SER A 161 2.92 8.99 33.36
C SER A 161 4.15 9.72 32.80
N LEU A 162 4.48 10.86 33.41
CA LEU A 162 5.67 11.65 33.06
C LEU A 162 7.01 11.02 33.51
N ASN A 163 7.01 9.79 34.03
CA ASN A 163 8.23 9.05 34.38
C ASN A 163 8.98 8.54 33.15
N THR A 164 8.30 8.42 32.01
CA THR A 164 8.88 8.04 30.71
C THR A 164 8.73 9.20 29.76
N ARG A 165 9.84 9.77 29.29
CA ARG A 165 9.85 10.93 28.38
C ARG A 165 10.83 10.77 27.22
N GLY A 166 11.66 9.74 27.25
CA GLY A 166 12.62 9.43 26.20
C GLY A 166 12.36 8.08 25.59
N THR A 167 12.62 7.99 24.30
CA THR A 167 12.57 6.74 23.53
C THR A 167 13.54 6.83 22.36
N GLY A 168 13.86 5.69 21.75
CA GLY A 168 14.68 5.60 20.56
C GLY A 168 14.29 4.38 19.74
N PHE A 169 14.57 4.39 18.44
CA PHE A 169 14.27 3.28 17.53
C PHE A 169 15.34 3.17 16.46
N ASP A 170 15.87 1.96 16.26
CA ASP A 170 16.89 1.68 15.24
C ASP A 170 16.44 0.66 14.17
N GLY A 171 15.19 0.22 14.21
CA GLY A 171 14.66 -0.83 13.33
C GLY A 171 14.64 -2.22 13.97
N GLU A 172 15.47 -2.49 14.97
CA GLU A 172 15.55 -3.77 15.67
C GLU A 172 15.04 -3.69 17.11
N HIS A 173 15.33 -2.59 17.79
CA HIS A 173 14.94 -2.32 19.16
C HIS A 173 14.23 -0.98 19.30
N VAL A 174 13.26 -0.95 20.22
CA VAL A 174 12.70 0.29 20.77
C VAL A 174 13.31 0.49 22.15
N LEU A 175 13.97 1.61 22.38
CA LEU A 175 14.45 2.04 23.69
C LEU A 175 13.33 2.74 24.46
N ILE A 176 13.20 2.38 25.73
CA ILE A 176 12.28 3.00 26.68
C ILE A 176 13.11 3.62 27.80
N VAL A 177 13.20 4.95 27.82
CA VAL A 177 13.92 5.68 28.87
C VAL A 177 12.92 6.07 29.95
N THR A 178 12.94 5.32 31.04
CA THR A 178 11.94 5.44 32.09
C THR A 178 12.55 5.38 33.49
N ARG A 179 11.89 6.11 34.40
CA ARG A 179 12.06 6.04 35.85
C ARG A 179 10.96 5.20 36.52
N HIS A 180 10.11 4.56 35.74
CA HIS A 180 9.13 3.60 36.22
C HIS A 180 9.82 2.40 36.90
N ALA A 181 9.10 1.66 37.74
CA ALA A 181 9.62 0.51 38.47
C ALA A 181 10.19 -0.60 37.56
N MET A 182 9.78 -0.65 36.29
CA MET A 182 10.32 -1.57 35.29
C MET A 182 11.78 -1.25 34.87
N GLY A 183 12.29 -0.05 35.19
CA GLY A 183 13.61 0.40 34.76
C GLY A 183 13.67 0.71 33.26
N SER A 184 14.71 1.44 32.83
CA SER A 184 14.96 1.67 31.40
C SER A 184 15.37 0.37 30.71
N HIS A 185 14.84 0.11 29.52
CA HIS A 185 14.96 -1.18 28.84
C HIS A 185 14.79 -1.03 27.32
N LEU A 186 15.12 -2.11 26.61
CA LEU A 186 14.83 -2.28 25.18
C LEU A 186 13.61 -3.19 24.99
N LEU A 187 12.96 -3.06 23.84
CA LEU A 187 11.94 -3.98 23.33
C LEU A 187 12.35 -4.45 21.94
N ASN A 188 12.24 -5.74 21.67
CA ASN A 188 12.55 -6.30 20.36
C ASN A 188 11.41 -6.04 19.36
N VAL A 189 11.71 -5.44 18.21
CA VAL A 189 10.71 -5.04 17.21
C VAL A 189 9.98 -6.23 16.60
N ASN A 190 10.66 -7.36 16.37
CA ASN A 190 10.01 -8.55 15.84
C ASN A 190 9.04 -9.16 16.85
N ALA A 191 9.35 -9.10 18.15
CA ALA A 191 8.44 -9.49 19.21
C ALA A 191 7.23 -8.54 19.29
N LEU A 192 7.46 -7.22 19.18
CA LEU A 192 6.38 -6.22 19.17
C LEU A 192 5.38 -6.44 18.02
N ARG A 193 5.86 -6.81 16.83
CA ARG A 193 5.00 -7.19 15.69
C ARG A 193 4.10 -8.39 15.97
N GLN A 194 4.44 -9.19 16.98
CA GLN A 194 3.69 -10.36 17.44
C GLN A 194 2.93 -10.08 18.75
N ASN A 195 2.71 -8.80 19.08
CA ASN A 195 2.07 -8.34 20.31
C ASN A 195 2.80 -8.78 21.60
N ASN A 196 4.11 -9.04 21.52
CA ASN A 196 4.94 -9.42 22.66
C ASN A 196 5.89 -8.27 23.03
N ALA A 197 5.54 -7.56 24.11
CA ALA A 197 6.32 -6.44 24.62
C ALA A 197 7.17 -6.80 25.86
N THR A 198 7.85 -7.95 25.82
CA THR A 198 8.74 -8.39 26.90
C THR A 198 9.96 -7.46 26.99
N PRO A 199 10.21 -6.80 28.14
CA PRO A 199 11.36 -5.93 28.34
C PRO A 199 12.69 -6.69 28.32
N ILE A 200 13.71 -6.08 27.72
CA ILE A 200 15.13 -6.45 27.85
C ILE A 200 15.78 -5.39 28.75
N PRO A 201 15.96 -5.65 30.06
CA PRO A 201 16.43 -4.64 31.00
C PRO A 201 17.83 -4.14 30.66
N LEU A 202 18.04 -2.83 30.79
CA LEU A 202 19.39 -2.27 30.81
C LEU A 202 19.99 -2.45 32.21
N ASN A 203 21.25 -2.86 32.28
CA ASN A 203 22.01 -2.83 33.51
C ASN A 203 22.33 -1.36 33.85
N LEU A 204 21.70 -0.85 34.91
CA LEU A 204 21.84 0.54 35.36
C LEU A 204 22.89 0.73 36.47
N THR A 205 23.80 -0.24 36.65
CA THR A 205 24.86 -0.14 37.66
C THR A 205 25.69 1.12 37.43
N GLY A 206 25.81 1.97 38.45
CA GLY A 206 26.55 3.24 38.37
C GLY A 206 25.80 4.41 37.73
N VAL A 207 24.61 4.19 37.16
CA VAL A 207 23.75 5.26 36.63
C VAL A 207 23.16 6.07 37.78
N SER A 208 23.65 7.29 37.97
CA SER A 208 23.28 8.13 39.11
C SER A 208 23.58 9.62 38.89
N GLY A 209 22.99 10.46 39.74
CA GLY A 209 23.19 11.91 39.73
C GLY A 209 22.35 12.64 38.68
N GLY A 210 22.29 13.97 38.78
CA GLY A 210 21.27 14.75 38.10
C GLY A 210 20.01 14.90 38.93
N THR A 211 19.13 15.79 38.50
CA THR A 211 17.76 15.90 39.01
C THR A 211 17.01 14.60 38.77
N PHE A 212 17.22 13.99 37.60
CA PHE A 212 16.77 12.64 37.26
C PHE A 212 17.94 11.85 36.69
N ALA A 213 18.21 10.65 37.22
CA ALA A 213 19.33 9.82 36.76
C ALA A 213 19.23 9.38 35.29
N VAL A 214 18.01 9.28 34.76
CA VAL A 214 17.68 9.02 33.35
C VAL A 214 16.48 9.87 32.96
N ASN A 215 16.46 10.42 31.74
CA ASN A 215 15.31 11.19 31.24
C ASN A 215 15.08 11.06 29.74
N VAL A 216 16.14 11.21 28.94
CA VAL A 216 16.10 11.14 27.48
C VAL A 216 17.16 10.17 26.96
N GLY A 217 17.02 9.70 25.73
CA GLY A 217 17.96 8.77 25.15
C GLY A 217 17.73 8.58 23.67
N ALA A 218 18.61 7.80 23.05
CA ALA A 218 18.53 7.40 21.65
C ALA A 218 19.00 5.95 21.50
N GLN A 219 18.40 5.26 20.54
CA GLN A 219 18.82 3.95 20.10
C GLN A 219 19.35 4.11 18.68
N VAL A 220 20.63 3.78 18.47
CA VAL A 220 21.32 4.00 17.20
C VAL A 220 22.10 2.75 16.86
N LYS A 221 21.61 1.96 15.91
CA LYS A 221 22.30 0.80 15.34
C LYS A 221 22.86 -0.17 16.39
N GLY A 222 22.03 -0.60 17.34
CA GLY A 222 22.44 -1.48 18.43
C GLY A 222 23.13 -0.79 19.61
N HIS A 223 23.43 0.51 19.52
CA HIS A 223 23.95 1.29 20.63
C HIS A 223 22.82 2.04 21.35
N THR A 224 22.81 1.93 22.67
CA THR A 224 21.87 2.66 23.53
C THR A 224 22.58 3.83 24.19
N TYR A 225 22.00 5.01 24.10
CA TYR A 225 22.46 6.22 24.79
C TYR A 225 21.36 6.73 25.71
N ILE A 226 21.69 7.00 26.96
CA ILE A 226 20.76 7.63 27.91
C ILE A 226 21.46 8.79 28.60
N ALA A 227 20.77 9.92 28.65
CA ALA A 227 21.19 11.10 29.39
C ALA A 227 20.30 11.33 30.62
N ASN A 228 20.93 11.87 31.66
CA ASN A 228 20.24 12.34 32.85
C ASN A 228 19.56 13.71 32.58
N LEU A 229 18.69 14.14 33.49
CA LEU A 229 18.25 15.54 33.56
C LEU A 229 19.12 16.27 34.57
N SER A 230 19.66 17.43 34.20
CA SER A 230 20.26 18.36 35.16
C SER A 230 19.46 19.65 35.23
N SER A 231 19.01 20.03 36.41
CA SER A 231 18.38 21.33 36.69
C SER A 231 19.31 22.33 37.39
N ASN A 232 20.56 21.95 37.65
CA ASN A 232 21.58 22.83 38.21
C ASN A 232 22.98 22.32 37.83
N ALA A 233 23.51 22.92 36.78
CA ALA A 233 24.81 22.62 36.19
C ALA A 233 25.97 22.47 37.17
N SER A 234 26.09 23.40 38.14
CA SER A 234 27.27 23.51 39.02
C SER A 234 27.36 22.39 40.06
N THR A 235 26.26 21.69 40.33
CA THR A 235 26.21 20.57 41.29
C THR A 235 25.77 19.25 40.65
N ASN A 236 25.17 19.32 39.46
CA ASN A 236 24.67 18.18 38.72
C ASN A 236 25.11 18.28 37.25
N PRO A 237 26.24 17.68 36.85
CA PRO A 237 26.63 17.65 35.45
C PRO A 237 25.63 16.85 34.61
N ILE A 238 25.57 17.17 33.31
CA ILE A 238 24.91 16.33 32.32
C ILE A 238 25.77 15.10 32.07
N LYS A 239 25.21 13.92 32.33
CA LYS A 239 25.84 12.64 32.14
C LYS A 239 25.21 11.92 30.96
N VAL A 240 26.05 11.31 30.13
CA VAL A 240 25.64 10.46 29.02
C VAL A 240 26.22 9.07 29.22
N TYR A 241 25.34 8.09 29.31
CA TYR A 241 25.65 6.68 29.46
C TYR A 241 25.43 5.95 28.14
N HIS A 242 26.27 4.96 27.88
CA HIS A 242 26.28 4.20 26.64
C HIS A 242 26.34 2.69 26.91
N TRP A 243 25.57 1.92 26.15
CA TRP A 243 25.59 0.46 26.13
C TRP A 243 25.71 -0.07 24.70
N THR A 244 26.57 -1.08 24.53
CA THR A 244 26.58 -1.99 23.38
C THR A 244 25.92 -3.33 23.69
N ASP A 245 25.84 -3.67 24.98
CA ASP A 245 25.20 -4.88 25.51
C ASP A 245 24.30 -4.43 26.67
N PRO A 246 22.98 -4.67 26.60
CA PRO A 246 22.05 -4.24 27.64
C PRO A 246 22.34 -4.89 29.01
N SER A 247 23.00 -6.04 29.06
CA SER A 247 23.32 -6.75 30.31
C SER A 247 24.60 -6.23 31.00
N ALA A 248 25.47 -5.54 30.26
CA ALA A 248 26.72 -4.99 30.78
C ALA A 248 26.51 -3.64 31.45
N ALA A 249 27.34 -3.30 32.45
CA ALA A 249 27.33 -1.97 33.04
C ALA A 249 27.65 -0.89 31.97
N PRO A 250 27.02 0.30 32.04
CA PRO A 250 27.23 1.34 31.05
C PRO A 250 28.64 1.89 31.08
N GLN A 251 29.03 2.42 29.92
CA GLN A 251 30.13 3.36 29.82
C GLN A 251 29.61 4.78 30.06
N LEU A 252 30.22 5.51 30.99
CA LEU A 252 29.99 6.96 31.12
C LEU A 252 30.84 7.68 30.07
N ILE A 253 30.21 8.13 28.99
CA ILE A 253 30.90 8.76 27.86
C ILE A 253 30.81 10.29 27.87
N GLY A 254 29.95 10.86 28.72
CA GLY A 254 29.84 12.29 28.93
C GLY A 254 29.61 12.60 30.41
N ASN A 255 30.31 13.61 30.93
CA ASN A 255 30.12 14.15 32.27
C ASN A 255 30.41 15.65 32.23
N ILE A 256 29.42 16.42 31.79
CA ILE A 256 29.58 17.80 31.34
C ILE A 256 29.05 18.74 32.41
N ASP A 257 29.95 19.52 33.00
CA ASP A 257 29.59 20.67 33.83
C ASP A 257 29.23 21.85 32.92
N VAL A 258 27.92 22.06 32.71
CA VAL A 258 27.44 23.14 31.84
C VAL A 258 27.62 24.53 32.47
N SER A 259 28.00 24.64 33.74
CA SER A 259 28.25 25.94 34.38
C SER A 259 29.57 26.57 33.96
N GLY A 260 30.50 25.74 33.47
CA GLY A 260 31.73 26.21 32.84
C GLY A 260 31.57 26.64 31.37
N ILE A 261 30.37 26.50 30.78
CA ILE A 261 30.13 26.80 29.38
C ILE A 261 29.49 28.19 29.25
N ALA A 262 30.23 29.13 28.68
CA ALA A 262 29.75 30.49 28.49
C ALA A 262 28.47 30.52 27.63
N GLY A 263 27.41 31.13 28.16
CA GLY A 263 26.12 31.26 27.48
C GLY A 263 25.19 30.05 27.61
N ALA A 264 25.58 28.98 28.31
CA ALA A 264 24.70 27.84 28.55
C ALA A 264 23.63 28.15 29.61
N GLY A 265 22.41 27.65 29.39
CA GLY A 265 21.32 27.71 30.35
C GLY A 265 21.55 26.82 31.59
N ALA A 266 20.74 27.01 32.64
CA ALA A 266 20.92 26.29 33.90
C ALA A 266 20.46 24.82 33.85
N ARG A 267 19.52 24.49 32.96
CA ARG A 267 18.84 23.19 32.92
C ARG A 267 18.87 22.59 31.53
N HIS A 268 19.38 21.36 31.44
CA HIS A 268 19.51 20.59 30.20
C HIS A 268 19.09 19.13 30.41
N GLY A 269 18.88 18.40 29.31
CA GLY A 269 18.49 16.99 29.33
C GLY A 269 16.98 16.77 29.32
N ASP A 270 16.17 17.82 29.14
CA ASP A 270 14.74 17.68 28.84
C ASP A 270 14.50 17.18 27.41
N ASN A 271 15.43 17.46 26.49
CA ASN A 271 15.46 16.95 25.13
C ASN A 271 16.89 16.45 24.80
N LEU A 272 16.96 15.57 23.80
CA LEU A 272 18.21 15.08 23.23
C LEU A 272 17.98 14.76 21.75
N SER A 273 18.85 15.25 20.89
CA SER A 273 18.95 14.81 19.49
C SER A 273 20.34 14.24 19.23
N VAL A 274 20.40 12.95 18.89
CA VAL A 274 21.65 12.25 18.57
C VAL A 274 21.78 12.12 17.06
N ASN A 275 22.81 12.74 16.50
CA ASN A 275 23.12 12.70 15.08
C ASN A 275 24.51 12.09 14.91
N LEU A 276 24.55 10.78 14.65
CA LEU A 276 25.78 10.03 14.45
C LEU A 276 25.77 9.39 13.06
N ASP A 277 26.93 9.40 12.40
CA ASP A 277 27.16 8.68 11.15
C ASP A 277 27.39 7.19 11.38
N ASP A 278 27.67 6.45 10.31
CA ASP A 278 27.93 5.01 10.34
C ASP A 278 29.14 4.61 11.19
N ASN A 279 30.08 5.52 11.41
CA ASN A 279 31.28 5.30 12.22
C ASN A 279 31.10 5.77 13.67
N GLY A 280 29.90 6.24 14.03
CA GLY A 280 29.62 6.80 15.35
C GLY A 280 30.14 8.24 15.54
N ASN A 281 30.52 8.93 14.48
CA ASN A 281 30.94 10.33 14.55
C ASN A 281 29.75 11.26 14.39
N GLY A 282 29.74 12.35 15.16
CA GLY A 282 28.74 13.40 15.01
C GLY A 282 28.50 14.15 16.31
N TYR A 283 27.25 14.49 16.58
CA TYR A 283 26.88 15.40 17.66
C TYR A 283 25.65 14.93 18.43
N MET A 284 25.68 15.20 19.73
CA MET A 284 24.50 15.15 20.60
C MET A 284 24.10 16.58 20.95
N TYR A 285 22.86 16.96 20.65
CA TYR A 285 22.32 18.28 20.93
C TYR A 285 21.40 18.20 22.14
N PHE A 286 21.65 19.09 23.10
CA PHE A 286 20.83 19.30 24.28
C PHE A 286 20.40 20.77 24.28
N GLY A 287 19.12 21.03 24.02
CA GLY A 287 18.55 22.36 24.26
C GLY A 287 18.37 22.58 25.77
N ASP A 288 18.61 23.81 26.23
CA ASP A 288 18.21 24.18 27.57
C ASP A 288 16.68 24.30 27.67
N ASN A 289 16.18 24.38 28.89
CA ASN A 289 14.73 24.42 29.14
C ASN A 289 14.08 25.78 28.87
N ALA A 290 14.87 26.87 28.79
CA ALA A 290 14.38 28.25 28.75
C ALA A 290 13.92 28.71 27.37
#